data_AF-A0A4Y2G705-F1
#
_entry.id   AF-A0A4Y2G705-F1
#
_cell.length_a   1.000
_cell.length_b   1.000
_cell.length_c   1.000
_cell.angle_alpha   90.00
_cell.angle_beta   90.00
_cell.angle_gamma   90.00
#
_symmetry.space_group_name_H-M   'P 1'
#
loop_
_entity.id
_entity.type
_entity.pdbx_description
1 polymer ?
#
loop_
_entity_poly.entity_id
_entity_poly.type
_entity_poly.pdbx_seq_one_letter_code
_entity_poly.pdbx_strand_id
1 'polypeptide(L)'
;MTAKGIETRFSAGDADTYIMRCGLEKATSHPIVVRTGQDMDIVVLLVALASPENDIYFMKPGKKKVEDKLFSTRKLKKELSTPNHLPSPCIQLLRHNTSYL
;
A
#
# COMPACT_ATOMS: atom_id res chain seq x y z
N MET A 1 -22.53 -8.92 9.85
CA MET A 1 -22.48 -10.23 9.15
C MET A 1 -21.05 -10.51 8.78
N THR A 2 -20.44 -11.58 9.30
CA THR A 2 -19.06 -11.96 8.98
C THR A 2 -19.12 -13.08 7.94
N ALA A 3 -18.59 -12.83 6.75
CA ALA A 3 -18.49 -13.88 5.74
C ALA A 3 -17.48 -14.94 6.20
N LYS A 4 -17.78 -16.22 5.97
CA LYS A 4 -16.90 -17.32 6.34
C LYS A 4 -15.54 -17.14 5.65
N GLY A 5 -14.46 -17.14 6.44
CA GLY A 5 -13.10 -16.93 5.93
C GLY A 5 -12.65 -15.47 5.81
N ILE A 6 -13.48 -14.49 6.19
CA ILE A 6 -13.10 -13.08 6.24
C ILE A 6 -12.97 -12.63 7.69
N GLU A 7 -11.75 -12.35 8.12
CA GLU A 7 -11.48 -11.73 9.41
C GLU A 7 -11.84 -10.24 9.34
N THR A 8 -12.69 -9.78 10.28
CA THR A 8 -13.06 -8.36 10.40
C THR A 8 -12.41 -7.80 11.66
N ARG A 9 -11.70 -6.67 11.53
CA ARG A 9 -11.05 -5.99 12.65
C ARG A 9 -11.46 -4.52 12.68
N PHE A 10 -11.54 -3.97 13.89
CA PHE A 10 -11.85 -2.57 14.11
C PHE A 10 -10.61 -1.83 14.60
N SER A 11 -10.35 -0.65 14.04
CA SER A 11 -9.35 0.28 14.58
C SER A 11 -10.08 1.27 15.49
N ALA A 12 -9.54 1.51 16.69
CA ALA A 12 -10.06 2.54 17.58
C ALA A 12 -9.76 3.97 17.07
N GLY A 13 -8.79 4.09 16.16
CA GLY A 13 -8.43 5.33 15.48
C GLY A 13 -8.66 5.20 13.97
N ASP A 14 -7.67 5.60 13.20
CA ASP A 14 -7.72 5.53 11.74
C ASP A 14 -7.63 4.08 11.21
N ALA A 15 -8.50 3.76 10.25
CA ALA A 15 -8.53 2.45 9.61
C ALA A 15 -7.37 2.27 8.63
N ASP A 16 -6.97 3.34 7.94
CA ASP A 16 -5.92 3.27 6.93
C ASP A 16 -4.58 2.92 7.56
N THR A 17 -4.26 3.53 8.70
CA THR A 17 -3.08 3.20 9.53
C THR A 17 -3.06 1.72 9.91
N TYR A 18 -4.20 1.17 10.35
CA TYR A 18 -4.31 -0.24 10.69
C TYR A 18 -4.05 -1.15 9.48
N ILE A 19 -4.66 -0.80 8.34
CA ILE A 19 -4.53 -1.53 7.08
C ILE A 19 -3.08 -1.47 6.56
N MET A 20 -2.41 -0.33 6.71
CA MET A 20 -0.99 -0.12 6.39
C MET A 20 -0.12 -1.11 7.17
N ARG A 21 -0.23 -1.10 8.50
CA ARG A 21 0.55 -1.96 9.40
C ARG A 21 0.28 -3.46 9.17
N CYS A 22 -0.99 -3.86 9.14
CA CYS A 22 -1.38 -5.25 8.92
C CYS A 22 -0.86 -5.81 7.59
N GLY A 23 -0.90 -5.01 6.52
CA GLY A 23 -0.37 -5.42 5.22
C GLY A 23 1.16 -5.60 5.24
N LEU A 24 1.88 -4.71 5.92
CA LEU A 24 3.34 -4.80 6.05
C LEU A 24 3.76 -6.01 6.89
N GLU A 25 3.09 -6.25 8.01
CA GLU A 25 3.29 -7.44 8.86
C GLU A 25 3.07 -8.73 8.05
N LYS A 26 1.96 -8.83 7.29
CA LYS A 26 1.70 -10.02 6.47
C LYS A 26 2.72 -10.21 5.36
N ALA A 27 3.25 -9.13 4.79
CA ALA A 27 4.27 -9.20 3.73
C ALA A 27 5.60 -9.81 4.19
N THR A 28 5.83 -9.95 5.51
CA THR A 28 7.03 -10.65 6.03
C THR A 28 6.97 -12.18 5.86
N SER A 29 5.77 -12.75 5.79
CA SER A 29 5.54 -14.21 5.77
C SER A 29 4.78 -14.67 4.53
N HIS A 30 4.16 -13.76 3.79
CA HIS A 30 3.39 -14.05 2.60
C HIS A 30 4.04 -13.39 1.39
N PRO A 31 4.40 -14.17 0.34
CA PRO A 31 5.09 -13.63 -0.83
C PRO A 31 4.23 -12.66 -1.66
N ILE A 32 2.90 -12.74 -1.51
CA ILE A 32 1.95 -11.87 -2.19
C ILE A 32 0.95 -11.35 -1.17
N VAL A 33 0.89 -10.02 -1.03
CA VAL A 33 -0.13 -9.31 -0.26
C VAL A 33 -0.81 -8.31 -1.18
N VAL A 34 -2.13 -8.44 -1.32
CA VAL A 34 -2.97 -7.52 -2.09
C VAL A 34 -3.84 -6.73 -1.13
N ARG A 35 -3.72 -5.41 -1.18
CA ARG A 35 -4.61 -4.50 -0.47
C ARG A 35 -5.67 -3.98 -1.42
N THR A 36 -6.93 -4.05 -1.01
CA THR A 36 -8.05 -3.57 -1.82
C THR A 36 -8.64 -2.31 -1.20
N GLY A 37 -8.81 -1.23 -1.97
CA GLY A 37 -9.36 0.03 -1.48
C GLY A 37 -9.69 1.03 -2.59
N GLN A 38 -10.47 2.07 -2.27
CA GLN A 38 -10.77 3.14 -3.23
C GLN A 38 -9.78 4.31 -3.16
N ASP A 39 -9.24 4.53 -1.96
CA ASP A 39 -8.41 5.68 -1.61
C ASP A 39 -6.97 5.48 -2.10
N MET A 40 -6.52 6.41 -2.93
CA MET A 40 -5.25 6.30 -3.67
C MET A 40 -4.07 6.86 -2.89
N ASP A 41 -4.31 7.66 -1.86
CA ASP A 41 -3.31 8.12 -0.90
C ASP A 41 -2.59 6.95 -0.20
N ILE A 42 -3.29 5.84 0.06
CA ILE A 42 -2.72 4.57 0.54
C ILE A 42 -1.59 4.06 -0.39
N VAL A 43 -1.67 4.32 -1.70
CA VAL A 43 -0.62 3.90 -2.66
C VAL A 43 0.67 4.68 -2.43
N VAL A 44 0.57 5.97 -2.11
CA VAL A 44 1.74 6.82 -1.81
C VAL A 44 2.45 6.31 -0.57
N LEU A 45 1.68 6.00 0.48
CA LEU A 45 2.18 5.40 1.71
C LEU A 45 2.84 4.04 1.47
N LEU A 46 2.23 3.18 0.65
CA LEU A 46 2.79 1.87 0.29
C LEU A 46 4.14 1.98 -0.43
N VAL A 47 4.28 2.92 -1.36
CA VAL A 47 5.54 3.17 -2.08
C VAL A 47 6.64 3.70 -1.15
N ALA A 48 6.27 4.46 -0.12
CA ALA A 48 7.20 4.93 0.89
C ALA A 48 7.65 3.78 1.82
N LEU A 49 6.72 2.95 2.31
CA LEU A 49 6.98 1.97 3.38
C LEU A 49 7.44 0.59 2.91
N ALA A 50 7.10 0.15 1.68
CA ALA A 50 7.49 -1.19 1.24
C ALA A 50 9.02 -1.36 1.25
N SER A 51 9.52 -2.58 1.50
CA SER A 51 10.93 -2.91 1.23
C SER A 51 11.20 -2.93 -0.29
N PRO A 52 12.44 -2.73 -0.77
CA PRO A 52 12.82 -3.07 -2.15
C PRO A 52 12.65 -4.56 -2.49
N GLU A 53 12.70 -5.44 -1.50
CA GLU A 53 12.66 -6.90 -1.67
C GLU A 53 11.24 -7.46 -1.80
N ASN A 54 10.26 -6.80 -1.16
CA ASN A 54 8.87 -7.25 -1.12
C ASN A 54 8.02 -6.41 -2.08
N ASP A 55 7.30 -7.06 -2.99
CA ASP A 55 6.31 -6.39 -3.84
C ASP A 55 4.92 -6.51 -3.22
N ILE A 56 4.41 -5.40 -2.70
CA ILE A 56 3.03 -5.27 -2.22
C ILE A 56 2.17 -4.72 -3.36
N TYR A 57 0.98 -5.29 -3.53
CA TYR A 57 0.02 -4.86 -4.53
C TYR A 57 -1.12 -4.07 -3.91
N PHE A 58 -1.55 -3.00 -4.58
CA PHE A 58 -2.80 -2.31 -4.29
C PHE A 58 -3.78 -2.49 -5.45
N MET A 59 -4.94 -3.07 -5.16
CA MET A 59 -6.05 -3.21 -6.09
C MET A 59 -7.07 -2.11 -5.79
N LYS A 60 -7.32 -1.26 -6.78
CA LYS A 60 -8.45 -0.35 -6.79
C LYS A 60 -9.59 -0.98 -7.57
N PRO A 61 -10.68 -1.40 -6.90
CA PRO A 61 -11.85 -1.87 -7.61
C PRO A 61 -12.40 -0.78 -8.51
N GLY A 62 -12.75 -1.16 -9.73
CA GLY A 62 -13.45 -0.33 -10.66
C GLY A 62 -14.83 0.08 -10.12
N LYS A 63 -15.35 1.20 -10.62
CA LYS A 63 -16.74 1.60 -10.37
C LYS A 63 -17.52 1.46 -11.67
N LYS A 64 -18.65 0.75 -11.63
CA LYS A 64 -19.53 0.54 -12.79
C LYS A 64 -18.80 -0.16 -13.95
N LYS A 65 -18.58 0.56 -15.06
CA LYS A 65 -17.93 0.06 -16.29
C LYS A 65 -16.42 0.30 -16.32
N VAL A 66 -15.85 0.78 -15.23
CA VAL A 66 -14.40 0.93 -15.09
C VAL A 66 -13.84 -0.39 -14.58
N GLU A 67 -12.74 -0.87 -15.17
CA GLU A 67 -12.03 -2.07 -14.74
C GLU A 67 -11.26 -1.86 -13.44
N ASP A 68 -10.98 -2.96 -12.74
CA ASP A 68 -10.11 -2.98 -11.58
C ASP A 68 -8.68 -2.59 -11.99
N LYS A 69 -8.03 -1.77 -11.17
CA LYS A 69 -6.63 -1.37 -11.40
C LYS A 69 -5.74 -1.96 -10.34
N LEU A 70 -4.64 -2.58 -10.76
CA LEU A 70 -3.62 -3.12 -9.87
C LEU A 70 -2.33 -2.31 -9.96
N PHE A 71 -1.80 -1.93 -8.79
CA PHE A 71 -0.57 -1.17 -8.66
C PHE A 71 0.47 -2.00 -7.90
N SER A 72 1.66 -2.15 -8.47
CA SER A 72 2.82 -2.80 -7.83
C SER A 72 3.70 -1.73 -7.20
N THR A 73 4.01 -1.89 -5.91
CA THR A 73 4.95 -0.99 -5.22
C THR A 73 6.34 -1.04 -5.85
N ARG A 74 6.80 -2.21 -6.28
CA ARG A 74 8.10 -2.36 -6.97
C ARG A 74 8.12 -1.61 -8.30
N LYS A 75 7.07 -1.75 -9.11
CA LYS A 75 6.93 -1.03 -10.38
C LYS A 75 6.91 0.49 -10.14
N LEU A 76 6.06 0.95 -9.23
CA LEU A 76 5.94 2.38 -8.92
C LEU A 76 7.26 2.97 -8.41
N LYS A 77 7.97 2.29 -7.52
CA LYS A 77 9.30 2.74 -7.07
C LYS A 77 10.30 2.86 -8.21
N LYS A 78 10.30 1.92 -9.15
CA LYS A 78 11.20 1.96 -10.31
C LYS A 78 10.91 3.17 -11.19
N GLU A 79 9.63 3.42 -11.51
CA GLU A 79 9.20 4.60 -12.29
C GLU A 79 9.60 5.91 -11.58
N LEU A 80 9.40 5.97 -10.25
CA LEU A 80 9.72 7.13 -9.41
C LEU A 80 11.21 7.30 -9.09
N SER A 81 12.06 6.34 -9.46
CA SER A 81 13.51 6.42 -9.28
C SER A 81 14.23 6.74 -10.61
N THR A 82 13.49 7.00 -11.68
CA THR A 82 14.09 7.38 -12.97
C THR A 82 14.70 8.77 -12.88
N PRO A 83 15.87 9.04 -13.50
CA PRO A 83 16.58 10.32 -13.38
C PRO A 83 15.76 11.54 -13.81
N ASN A 84 14.76 11.34 -14.68
CA ASN A 84 13.87 12.38 -15.17
C ASN A 84 12.73 12.72 -14.19
N HIS A 85 12.59 11.97 -13.11
CA HIS A 85 11.56 12.17 -12.10
C HIS A 85 12.08 11.74 -10.73
N LEU A 86 12.82 12.62 -10.04
CA LEU A 86 13.22 12.38 -8.65
C LEU A 86 11.96 12.06 -7.81
N PRO A 87 12.02 11.14 -6.82
CA PRO A 87 10.91 10.95 -5.90
C PRO A 87 10.64 12.30 -5.23
N SER A 88 9.37 12.72 -5.16
CA SER A 88 9.04 14.02 -4.57
C SER A 88 9.63 14.13 -3.16
N PRO A 89 10.04 15.34 -2.73
CA PRO A 89 10.54 15.56 -1.36
C PRO A 89 9.60 15.00 -0.29
N CYS A 90 8.29 14.98 -0.54
CA CYS A 90 7.29 14.37 0.34
C CYS A 90 7.49 12.85 0.52
N ILE A 91 7.74 12.10 -0.56
CA ILE A 91 7.98 10.65 -0.47
C ILE A 91 9.31 10.37 0.25
N GLN A 92 10.34 11.18 0.00
CA GLN A 92 11.62 11.05 0.68
C GLN A 92 11.49 11.35 2.19
N LEU A 93 10.73 12.39 2.54
CA LEU A 93 10.44 12.76 3.92
C LEU A 93 9.64 11.65 4.63
N LEU A 94 8.65 11.06 3.96
CA LEU A 94 7.89 9.93 4.51
C LEU A 94 8.79 8.72 4.80
N ARG A 95 9.75 8.42 3.91
CA ARG A 95 10.72 7.32 4.12
C ARG A 95 11.62 7.56 5.34
N HIS A 96 12.09 8.79 5.53
CA HIS A 96 12.98 9.16 6.63
C HIS A 96 12.28 9.19 8.00
N ASN A 97 10.97 9.49 8.03
CA ASN A 97 10.20 9.61 9.28
C ASN A 97 9.46 8.33 9.69
N THR A 98 9.80 7.18 9.09
CA THR A 98 9.16 5.88 9.38
C THR A 98 9.32 5.39 10.82
N SER A 99 10.05 6.10 11.69
CA SER A 99 10.13 5.81 13.13
C SER A 99 8.87 6.21 13.93
N TYR A 100 7.93 6.95 13.32
CA TYR A 100 6.73 7.49 14.01
C TYR A 100 5.40 6.83 13.58
N LEU A 101 5.45 5.84 12.68
CA LEU A 101 4.31 5.03 12.24
C LEU A 101 4.42 3.61 12.80
#